data_AF-A0A0E9LQT7-F1
#
_entry.id   AF-A0A0E9LQT7-F1
#
_cell.length_a   1.000
_cell.length_b   1.000
_cell.length_c   1.000
_cell.angle_alpha   90.00
_cell.angle_beta   90.00
_cell.angle_gamma   90.00
#
_symmetry.space_group_name_H-M   'P 1'
#
loop_
_entity.id
_entity.type
_entity.pdbx_description
1 polymer ?
#
loop_
_entity_poly.entity_id
_entity_poly.type
_entity_poly.pdbx_seq_one_letter_code
_entity_poly.pdbx_strand_id
1 'polypeptide(L)'
;MIYYKFVILLISTALASCQGKTTFTIEETSENSLRINSKTNSLSLEFKNGSISSIHAINHDSKNGNSWEYYPDGSIKNKYSYRNGTIVNSAYEYYNNGSLSVYKFFDTMGRLAYLRNYAEDGSFDSESGVLITYNEDEIMLKNDTLTLPIQMPEPPGTKISSVIIFEDSSLNPIDSIRFEASNFDVKIPVKEISNLLIKTQLREREVFTCNDKRFSISNLVDLCSRF
;
A
#
# COMPACT_ATOMS: atom_id res chain seq x y z
N MET A 1 -29.70 -11.21 -16.22
CA MET A 1 -28.95 -12.06 -17.18
C MET A 1 -28.60 -11.39 -18.52
N ILE A 2 -29.39 -10.46 -19.07
CA ILE A 2 -29.12 -9.91 -20.42
C ILE A 2 -28.00 -8.85 -20.41
N TYR A 3 -27.88 -8.05 -19.34
CA TYR A 3 -27.00 -6.87 -19.31
C TYR A 3 -25.48 -7.16 -19.39
N TYR A 4 -24.96 -8.16 -18.66
CA TYR A 4 -23.51 -8.41 -18.66
C TYR A 4 -23.01 -9.07 -19.96
N LYS A 5 -23.87 -9.83 -20.67
CA LYS A 5 -23.57 -10.32 -22.02
C LYS A 5 -23.41 -9.17 -23.03
N PHE A 6 -24.17 -8.08 -22.88
CA PHE A 6 -23.95 -6.85 -23.66
C PHE A 6 -22.65 -6.14 -23.28
N VAL A 7 -22.24 -6.16 -22.01
CA VAL A 7 -20.93 -5.62 -21.56
C VAL A 7 -19.77 -6.39 -22.18
N ILE A 8 -19.82 -7.73 -22.24
CA ILE A 8 -18.81 -8.54 -22.95
C ILE A 8 -18.74 -8.18 -24.45
N LEU A 9 -19.90 -7.95 -25.07
CA LEU A 9 -19.98 -7.55 -26.49
C LEU A 9 -19.45 -6.12 -26.74
N LEU A 10 -19.65 -5.20 -25.79
CA LEU A 10 -19.15 -3.82 -25.88
C LEU A 10 -17.64 -3.72 -25.62
N ILE A 11 -17.10 -4.47 -24.65
CA ILE A 11 -15.66 -4.47 -24.38
C ILE A 11 -14.89 -5.11 -25.55
N SER A 12 -15.41 -6.21 -26.12
CA SER A 12 -14.77 -6.86 -27.28
C SER A 12 -14.76 -5.96 -28.53
N THR A 13 -15.83 -5.19 -28.77
CA THR A 13 -15.91 -4.24 -29.89
C THR A 13 -15.06 -2.99 -29.69
N ALA A 14 -14.99 -2.45 -28.46
CA ALA A 14 -14.12 -1.31 -28.15
C ALA A 14 -12.63 -1.65 -28.31
N LEU A 15 -12.22 -2.84 -27.87
CA LEU A 15 -10.84 -3.31 -28.00
C LEU A 15 -10.41 -3.56 -29.45
N ALA A 16 -11.33 -3.97 -30.32
CA ALA A 16 -11.06 -4.15 -31.75
C ALA A 16 -10.80 -2.82 -32.49
N SER A 17 -11.30 -1.70 -31.96
CA SER A 17 -11.10 -0.35 -32.53
C SER A 17 -9.78 0.31 -32.11
N CYS A 18 -9.12 -0.21 -31.08
CA CYS A 18 -7.88 0.33 -30.56
C CYS A 18 -6.70 -0.23 -31.36
N GLN A 19 -6.10 0.57 -32.25
CA GLN A 19 -4.86 0.22 -32.96
C GLN A 19 -3.66 0.22 -32.00
N GLY A 20 -3.53 -0.84 -31.21
CA GLY A 20 -2.39 -1.10 -30.34
C GLY A 20 -2.36 -2.57 -29.97
N LYS A 21 -1.21 -3.24 -30.13
CA LYS A 21 -0.99 -4.70 -30.01
C LYS A 21 -1.15 -5.26 -28.57
N THR A 22 -2.20 -4.89 -27.84
CA THR A 22 -2.54 -5.51 -26.57
C THR A 22 -3.75 -6.39 -26.79
N THR A 23 -3.50 -7.68 -27.02
CA THR A 23 -4.54 -8.71 -27.04
C THR A 23 -5.02 -8.93 -25.61
N PHE A 24 -6.29 -8.67 -25.35
CA PHE A 24 -6.96 -9.04 -24.11
C PHE A 24 -7.88 -10.23 -24.36
N THR A 25 -7.98 -11.15 -23.39
CA THR A 25 -8.99 -12.21 -23.39
C THR A 25 -9.97 -11.98 -22.26
N ILE A 26 -11.25 -12.26 -22.51
CA ILE A 26 -12.33 -12.13 -21.53
C ILE A 26 -12.91 -13.53 -21.32
N GLU A 27 -13.03 -13.94 -20.08
CA GLU A 27 -13.54 -15.23 -19.66
C GLU A 27 -14.63 -15.04 -18.60
N GLU A 28 -15.76 -15.73 -18.76
CA GLU A 28 -16.79 -15.80 -17.71
C GLU A 28 -16.35 -16.84 -16.68
N THR A 29 -16.16 -16.42 -15.43
CA THR A 29 -15.67 -17.30 -14.35
C THR A 29 -16.80 -17.80 -13.44
N SER A 30 -17.91 -17.06 -13.37
CA SER A 30 -19.16 -17.46 -12.74
C SER A 30 -20.32 -16.63 -13.30
N GLU A 31 -21.56 -16.94 -12.90
CA GLU A 31 -22.77 -16.20 -13.32
C GLU A 31 -22.66 -14.67 -13.13
N ASN A 32 -21.89 -14.22 -12.12
CA ASN A 32 -21.74 -12.82 -11.76
C ASN A 32 -20.28 -12.35 -11.77
N SER A 33 -19.37 -13.05 -12.45
CA SER A 33 -17.96 -12.65 -12.49
C SER A 33 -17.29 -12.92 -13.83
N LEU A 34 -16.43 -11.98 -14.23
CA LEU A 34 -15.62 -12.07 -15.44
C LEU A 34 -14.14 -11.91 -15.09
N ARG A 35 -13.28 -12.48 -15.92
CA ARG A 35 -11.84 -12.29 -15.88
C ARG A 35 -11.37 -11.67 -17.19
N ILE A 36 -10.62 -10.58 -17.10
CA ILE A 36 -9.95 -9.94 -18.22
C ILE A 36 -8.46 -10.22 -18.07
N ASN A 37 -7.87 -10.95 -19.02
CA ASN A 37 -6.45 -11.24 -19.05
C ASN A 37 -5.76 -10.41 -20.13
N SER A 38 -4.59 -9.89 -19.81
CA SER A 38 -3.61 -9.35 -20.75
C SER A 38 -2.33 -10.21 -20.68
N LYS A 39 -1.32 -9.88 -21.49
CA LYS A 39 -0.03 -10.60 -21.45
C LYS A 39 0.68 -10.53 -20.09
N THR A 40 0.43 -9.49 -19.30
CA THR A 40 1.18 -9.23 -18.06
C THR A 40 0.31 -9.11 -16.82
N ASN A 41 -0.96 -8.77 -16.98
CA ASN A 41 -1.89 -8.52 -15.87
C ASN A 41 -3.24 -9.19 -16.11
N SER A 42 -3.91 -9.56 -15.03
CA SER A 42 -5.28 -10.05 -15.06
C SER A 42 -6.14 -9.23 -14.09
N LEU A 43 -7.39 -8.99 -14.48
CA LEU A 43 -8.41 -8.33 -13.67
C LEU A 43 -9.59 -9.29 -13.48
N SER A 44 -10.12 -9.37 -12.27
CA SER A 44 -11.41 -10.00 -11.98
C SER A 44 -12.45 -8.90 -11.74
N LEU A 45 -13.58 -9.00 -12.41
CA LEU A 45 -14.72 -8.09 -12.28
C LEU A 45 -15.88 -8.89 -11.69
N GLU A 46 -16.49 -8.38 -10.62
CA GLU A 46 -17.71 -8.96 -10.05
C GLU A 46 -18.88 -8.02 -10.27
N PHE A 47 -20.07 -8.60 -10.44
CA PHE A 47 -21.29 -7.88 -10.70
C PHE A 47 -22.32 -8.15 -9.60
N LYS A 48 -23.06 -7.10 -9.23
CA LYS A 48 -24.23 -7.20 -8.35
C LYS A 48 -25.38 -6.42 -8.97
N ASN A 49 -26.53 -7.07 -9.10
CA ASN A 49 -27.75 -6.49 -9.70
C ASN A 49 -27.53 -5.90 -11.12
N GLY A 50 -26.59 -6.45 -11.89
CA GLY A 50 -26.29 -6.01 -13.25
C GLY A 50 -25.26 -4.87 -13.36
N SER A 51 -24.77 -4.34 -12.25
CA SER A 51 -23.70 -3.33 -12.19
C SER A 51 -22.40 -3.93 -11.64
N ILE A 52 -21.25 -3.35 -11.99
CA ILE A 52 -19.96 -3.75 -11.42
C ILE A 52 -19.96 -3.43 -9.92
N SER A 53 -19.72 -4.43 -9.08
CA SER A 53 -19.58 -4.26 -7.63
C SER A 53 -18.12 -4.18 -7.20
N SER A 54 -17.21 -4.84 -7.91
CA SER A 54 -15.78 -4.83 -7.58
C SER A 54 -14.90 -5.10 -8.81
N ILE A 55 -13.67 -4.60 -8.74
CA ILE A 55 -12.59 -4.88 -9.70
C ILE A 55 -11.34 -5.23 -8.90
N HIS A 56 -10.72 -6.37 -9.21
CA HIS A 56 -9.53 -6.85 -8.52
C HIS A 56 -8.40 -7.13 -9.50
N ALA A 57 -7.22 -6.54 -9.29
CA ALA A 57 -6.00 -7.05 -9.91
C ALA A 57 -5.67 -8.42 -9.33
N ILE A 58 -5.37 -9.39 -10.19
CA ILE A 58 -5.12 -10.78 -9.82
C ILE A 58 -3.85 -11.31 -10.48
N ASN A 59 -3.13 -12.17 -9.76
CA ASN A 59 -2.00 -12.95 -10.24
C ASN A 59 -2.15 -14.40 -9.76
N HIS A 60 -2.05 -15.37 -10.69
CA HIS A 60 -2.20 -16.80 -10.42
C HIS A 60 -3.34 -17.11 -9.42
N ASP A 61 -4.53 -16.53 -9.68
CA ASP A 61 -5.79 -16.71 -8.95
C ASP A 61 -5.89 -16.05 -7.57
N SER A 62 -4.87 -15.30 -7.15
CA SER A 62 -4.90 -14.49 -5.94
C SER A 62 -4.99 -13.00 -6.24
N LYS A 63 -5.67 -12.22 -5.39
CA LYS A 63 -5.66 -10.75 -5.45
C LYS A 63 -4.22 -10.26 -5.30
N ASN A 64 -3.75 -9.48 -6.26
CA ASN A 64 -2.39 -8.96 -6.28
C ASN A 64 -2.34 -7.65 -7.08
N GLY A 65 -2.06 -6.55 -6.39
CA GLY A 65 -2.16 -5.19 -6.90
C GLY A 65 -3.41 -4.47 -6.42
N ASN A 66 -3.79 -3.42 -7.15
CA ASN A 66 -4.89 -2.55 -6.74
C ASN A 66 -6.26 -3.21 -6.98
N SER A 67 -7.19 -2.93 -6.08
CA SER A 67 -8.57 -3.38 -6.11
C SER A 67 -9.51 -2.26 -5.74
N TRP A 68 -10.74 -2.32 -6.24
CA TRP A 68 -11.79 -1.33 -6.02
C TRP A 68 -13.12 -2.03 -5.74
N GLU A 69 -13.91 -1.42 -4.87
CA GLU A 69 -15.30 -1.77 -4.64
C GLU A 69 -16.16 -0.53 -4.88
N TYR A 70 -17.38 -0.75 -5.36
CA TYR A 70 -18.26 0.32 -5.81
C TYR A 70 -19.59 0.32 -5.07
N TYR A 71 -20.14 1.51 -4.88
CA TYR A 71 -21.53 1.70 -4.52
C TYR A 71 -22.45 1.33 -5.69
N PRO A 72 -23.77 1.10 -5.44
CA PRO A 72 -24.72 0.77 -6.50
C PRO A 72 -24.84 1.81 -7.62
N ASP A 73 -24.51 3.08 -7.33
CA ASP A 73 -24.47 4.18 -8.30
C ASP A 73 -23.19 4.23 -9.14
N GLY A 74 -22.24 3.33 -8.88
CA GLY A 74 -20.95 3.23 -9.57
C GLY A 74 -19.84 4.11 -8.98
N SER A 75 -20.11 4.89 -7.93
CA SER A 75 -19.07 5.62 -7.21
C SER A 75 -18.14 4.67 -6.44
N ILE A 76 -16.88 5.05 -6.26
CA ILE A 76 -15.91 4.22 -5.52
C ILE A 76 -16.30 4.21 -4.05
N LYS A 77 -16.47 3.01 -3.51
CA LYS A 77 -16.70 2.77 -2.08
C LYS A 77 -15.38 2.52 -1.36
N ASN A 78 -14.57 1.62 -1.90
CA ASN A 78 -13.29 1.25 -1.30
C ASN A 78 -12.19 1.10 -2.36
N LYS A 79 -10.95 1.36 -1.96
CA LYS A 79 -9.75 1.05 -2.73
C LYS A 79 -8.74 0.34 -1.83
N TYR A 80 -8.21 -0.79 -2.30
CA TYR A 80 -7.25 -1.60 -1.55
C TYR A 80 -6.03 -1.91 -2.41
N SER A 81 -4.88 -2.09 -1.76
CA SER A 81 -3.69 -2.70 -2.36
C SER A 81 -3.51 -4.10 -1.77
N TYR A 82 -3.37 -5.10 -2.64
CA TYR A 82 -3.17 -6.49 -2.24
C TYR A 82 -1.78 -7.00 -2.64
N ARG A 83 -1.22 -7.88 -1.84
CA ARG A 83 -0.08 -8.74 -2.18
C ARG A 83 -0.43 -10.16 -1.79
N ASN A 84 -0.51 -11.06 -2.78
CA ASN A 84 -0.85 -12.47 -2.57
C ASN A 84 -2.09 -12.71 -1.69
N GLY A 85 -3.16 -11.94 -1.91
CA GLY A 85 -4.44 -12.09 -1.22
C GLY A 85 -4.55 -11.30 0.09
N THR A 86 -3.44 -10.79 0.60
CA THR A 86 -3.38 -9.98 1.83
C THR A 86 -3.42 -8.49 1.48
N ILE A 87 -4.22 -7.70 2.21
CA ILE A 87 -4.21 -6.23 2.09
C ILE A 87 -2.88 -5.72 2.65
N VAL A 88 -2.16 -4.91 1.88
CA VAL A 88 -0.88 -4.31 2.26
C VAL A 88 -0.84 -2.85 1.80
N ASN A 89 0.02 -2.03 2.40
CA ASN A 89 0.13 -0.61 2.14
C ASN A 89 -1.21 0.12 2.33
N SER A 90 -1.55 1.06 1.45
CA SER A 90 -2.70 1.94 1.59
C SER A 90 -4.04 1.27 1.26
N ALA A 91 -5.05 1.56 2.09
CA ALA A 91 -6.45 1.32 1.80
C ALA A 91 -7.27 2.60 2.07
N TYR A 92 -8.33 2.78 1.29
CA TYR A 92 -9.17 3.97 1.29
C TYR A 92 -10.63 3.56 1.33
N GLU A 93 -11.41 4.22 2.17
CA GLU A 93 -12.86 4.10 2.27
C GLU A 93 -13.46 5.48 2.01
N TYR A 94 -14.58 5.52 1.30
CA TYR A 94 -15.22 6.77 0.88
C TYR A 94 -16.65 6.84 1.41
N TYR A 95 -17.15 8.04 1.66
CA TYR A 95 -18.57 8.30 1.84
C TYR A 95 -19.30 8.21 0.49
N ASN A 96 -20.63 8.09 0.52
CA ASN A 96 -21.47 8.07 -0.70
C ASN A 96 -21.32 9.35 -1.54
N ASN A 97 -20.91 10.48 -0.94
CA ASN A 97 -20.65 11.73 -1.66
C ASN A 97 -19.30 11.74 -2.40
N GLY A 98 -18.50 10.67 -2.29
CA GLY A 98 -17.18 10.52 -2.90
C GLY A 98 -16.02 11.10 -2.08
N SER A 99 -16.30 11.73 -0.92
CA SER A 99 -15.26 12.22 -0.02
C SER A 99 -14.60 11.06 0.72
N LEU A 100 -13.29 11.16 0.96
CA LEU A 100 -12.56 10.15 1.73
C LEU A 100 -13.09 10.14 3.17
N SER A 101 -13.46 8.96 3.68
CA SER A 101 -13.89 8.78 5.06
C SER A 101 -12.78 8.23 5.93
N VAL A 102 -12.03 7.24 5.43
CA VAL A 102 -10.96 6.59 6.18
C VAL A 102 -9.78 6.28 5.26
N TYR A 103 -8.58 6.64 5.71
CA TYR A 103 -7.32 6.13 5.19
C TYR A 103 -6.75 5.10 6.19
N LYS A 104 -6.30 3.96 5.68
CA LYS A 104 -5.64 2.91 6.45
C LYS A 104 -4.31 2.56 5.80
N PHE A 105 -3.34 2.18 6.62
CA PHE A 105 -2.07 1.66 6.17
C PHE A 105 -1.77 0.34 6.86
N PHE A 106 -1.52 -0.68 6.05
CA PHE A 106 -1.17 -2.03 6.45
C PHE A 106 0.30 -2.29 6.13
N ASP A 107 1.02 -2.95 7.03
CA ASP A 107 2.38 -3.41 6.71
C ASP A 107 2.38 -4.56 5.69
N THR A 108 3.55 -5.04 5.27
CA THR A 108 3.66 -6.13 4.30
C THR A 108 3.13 -7.48 4.80
N MET A 109 2.90 -7.62 6.10
CA MET A 109 2.25 -8.78 6.72
C MET A 109 0.72 -8.64 6.82
N GLY A 110 0.18 -7.50 6.43
CA GLY A 110 -1.25 -7.20 6.48
C GLY A 110 -1.77 -6.76 7.85
N ARG A 111 -0.89 -6.33 8.76
CA ARG A 111 -1.30 -5.76 10.05
C ARG A 111 -1.61 -4.29 9.89
N LEU A 112 -2.73 -3.83 10.42
CA LEU A 112 -3.10 -2.41 10.43
C LEU A 112 -2.12 -1.63 11.30
N ALA A 113 -1.31 -0.77 10.70
CA ALA A 113 -0.29 0.01 11.39
C ALA A 113 -0.75 1.44 11.68
N TYR A 114 -1.51 2.06 10.78
CA TYR A 114 -1.99 3.43 10.92
C TYR A 114 -3.40 3.58 10.35
N LEU A 115 -4.22 4.41 10.98
CA LEU A 115 -5.48 4.88 10.43
C LEU A 115 -5.68 6.38 10.64
N ARG A 116 -6.38 7.00 9.70
CA ARG A 116 -6.80 8.40 9.73
C ARG A 116 -8.24 8.50 9.27
N ASN A 117 -9.08 9.12 10.09
CA ASN A 117 -10.48 9.38 9.83
C ASN A 117 -10.68 10.82 9.37
N TYR A 118 -11.69 10.99 8.53
CA TYR A 118 -12.09 12.26 7.97
C TYR A 118 -13.59 12.46 8.11
N ALA A 119 -14.02 13.69 8.34
CA ALA A 119 -15.43 14.06 8.30
C ALA A 119 -15.95 14.11 6.84
N GLU A 120 -17.27 14.15 6.66
CA GLU A 120 -17.90 14.16 5.32
C GLU A 120 -17.51 15.37 4.45
N ASP A 121 -17.06 16.47 5.06
CA ASP A 121 -16.54 17.66 4.37
C ASP A 121 -15.06 17.52 3.96
N GLY A 122 -14.45 16.37 4.24
CA GLY A 122 -13.05 16.06 3.97
C GLY A 122 -12.06 16.61 4.99
N SER A 123 -12.53 17.25 6.07
CA SER A 123 -11.65 17.70 7.15
C SER A 123 -11.09 16.54 7.96
N PHE A 124 -9.85 16.69 8.42
CA PHE A 124 -9.22 15.77 9.36
C PHE A 124 -10.03 15.70 10.65
N ASP A 125 -10.38 14.48 11.07
CA ASP A 125 -11.08 14.23 12.33
C ASP A 125 -10.12 13.64 13.38
N SER A 126 -9.53 12.48 13.08
CA SER A 126 -8.71 11.75 14.03
C SER A 126 -7.69 10.85 13.35
N GLU A 127 -6.63 10.47 14.07
CA GLU A 127 -5.68 9.45 13.62
C GLU A 127 -5.13 8.63 14.78
N SER A 128 -4.64 7.43 14.48
CA SER A 128 -3.99 6.56 15.45
C SER A 128 -3.08 5.55 14.77
N GLY A 129 -2.17 4.96 15.55
CA GLY A 129 -1.19 3.98 15.08
C GLY A 129 0.22 4.53 15.01
N VAL A 130 1.06 3.90 14.19
CA VAL A 130 2.48 4.20 14.03
C VAL A 130 2.81 4.56 12.59
N LEU A 131 3.75 5.50 12.42
CA LEU A 131 4.19 5.93 11.09
C LEU A 131 5.32 5.08 10.54
N ILE A 132 6.13 4.44 11.39
CA ILE A 132 7.34 3.71 10.99
C ILE A 132 7.08 2.21 11.08
N THR A 133 6.92 1.57 9.92
CA THR A 133 6.75 0.12 9.81
C THR A 133 7.92 -0.53 9.10
N TYR A 134 8.17 -1.80 9.40
CA TYR A 134 9.17 -2.65 8.77
C TYR A 134 8.74 -4.11 8.95
N ASN A 135 9.21 -4.98 8.08
CA ASN A 135 9.02 -6.42 8.20
C ASN A 135 10.36 -7.08 8.53
N GLU A 136 10.40 -7.82 9.63
CA GLU A 136 11.59 -8.54 10.10
C GLU A 136 12.06 -9.59 9.08
N ASP A 137 11.11 -10.21 8.35
CA ASP A 137 11.40 -11.22 7.33
C ASP A 137 12.01 -10.62 6.05
N GLU A 138 11.94 -9.29 5.88
CA GLU A 138 12.49 -8.58 4.71
C GLU A 138 13.86 -7.94 5.00
N ILE A 139 14.37 -8.07 6.23
CA ILE A 139 15.68 -7.55 6.62
C ILE A 139 16.77 -8.47 6.07
N MET A 140 17.76 -7.89 5.40
CA MET A 140 18.85 -8.64 4.78
C MET A 140 20.20 -8.18 5.29
N LEU A 141 21.10 -9.11 5.58
CA LEU A 141 22.52 -8.82 5.83
C LEU A 141 23.37 -9.38 4.69
N LYS A 142 24.09 -8.52 3.99
CA LYS A 142 25.02 -8.92 2.92
C LYS A 142 26.29 -8.10 2.98
N ASN A 143 27.44 -8.77 3.00
CA ASN A 143 28.76 -8.14 3.00
C ASN A 143 28.88 -7.03 4.08
N ASP A 144 28.54 -7.36 5.33
CA ASP A 144 28.52 -6.42 6.48
C ASP A 144 27.60 -5.20 6.31
N THR A 145 26.71 -5.21 5.32
CA THR A 145 25.69 -4.17 5.11
C THR A 145 24.32 -4.75 5.42
N LEU A 146 23.68 -4.21 6.46
CA LEU A 146 22.29 -4.49 6.78
C LEU A 146 21.38 -3.63 5.90
N THR A 147 20.35 -4.23 5.31
CA THR A 147 19.30 -3.54 4.58
C THR A 147 18.01 -3.67 5.39
N LEU A 148 17.48 -2.53 5.83
CA LEU A 148 16.23 -2.43 6.58
C LEU A 148 15.20 -1.69 5.72
N PRO A 149 14.23 -2.41 5.11
CA PRO A 149 13.13 -1.79 4.39
C PRO A 149 12.19 -1.08 5.38
N ILE A 150 11.96 0.20 5.16
CA ILE A 150 11.03 1.01 5.94
C ILE A 150 9.86 1.42 5.07
N GLN A 151 8.65 1.25 5.61
CA GLN A 151 7.44 1.75 4.99
C GLN A 151 6.66 2.65 5.96
N MET A 152 6.03 3.68 5.41
CA MET A 152 5.29 4.69 6.14
C MET A 152 3.97 5.00 5.43
N PRO A 153 2.92 5.41 6.16
CA PRO A 153 1.66 5.82 5.56
C PRO A 153 1.81 7.10 4.72
N GLU A 154 1.02 7.18 3.65
CA GLU A 154 0.89 8.35 2.77
C GLU A 154 -0.58 8.79 2.66
N PRO A 155 -1.20 9.34 3.73
CA PRO A 155 -2.56 9.82 3.62
C PRO A 155 -2.66 10.99 2.61
N PRO A 156 -3.74 11.10 1.84
CA PRO A 156 -3.89 12.17 0.86
C PRO A 156 -3.77 13.57 1.49
N GLY A 157 -3.11 14.50 0.79
CA GLY A 157 -2.93 15.87 1.27
C GLY A 157 -1.85 16.05 2.34
N THR A 158 -1.18 14.97 2.77
CA THR A 158 -0.11 15.02 3.75
C THR A 158 1.27 15.11 3.11
N LYS A 159 2.26 15.55 3.90
CA LYS A 159 3.69 15.44 3.58
C LYS A 159 4.41 14.75 4.72
N ILE A 160 5.24 13.77 4.39
CA ILE A 160 6.12 13.11 5.35
C ILE A 160 7.53 13.70 5.27
N SER A 161 8.14 13.96 6.41
CA SER A 161 9.53 14.39 6.51
C SER A 161 10.21 13.60 7.61
N SER A 162 11.32 12.98 7.27
CA SER A 162 12.04 12.07 8.15
C SER A 162 13.49 12.47 8.31
N VAL A 163 14.05 12.14 9.47
CA VAL A 163 15.49 12.12 9.70
C VAL A 163 15.88 10.76 10.26
N ILE A 164 16.87 10.14 9.63
CA ILE A 164 17.59 9.00 10.18
C ILE A 164 18.82 9.55 10.89
N ILE A 165 19.07 9.09 12.11
CA ILE A 165 20.26 9.41 12.89
C ILE A 165 20.97 8.09 13.18
N PHE A 166 22.23 8.00 12.77
CA PHE A 166 23.10 6.88 13.07
C PHE A 166 23.80 7.17 14.38
N GLU A 167 23.78 6.23 15.32
CA GLU A 167 24.21 6.42 16.70
C GLU A 167 25.29 5.36 17.07
N ASP A 168 26.28 5.77 17.86
CA ASP A 168 27.25 4.86 18.45
C ASP A 168 26.66 4.06 19.63
N SER A 169 27.48 3.25 20.30
CA SER A 169 27.05 2.43 21.45
C SER A 169 26.68 3.26 22.68
N SER A 170 27.11 4.51 22.75
CA SER A 170 26.81 5.48 23.81
C SER A 170 25.65 6.41 23.44
N LEU A 171 24.94 6.13 22.32
CA LEU A 171 23.86 6.95 21.77
C LEU A 171 24.29 8.35 21.30
N ASN A 172 25.57 8.56 21.02
CA ASN A 172 26.01 9.79 20.39
C ASN A 172 25.70 9.74 18.88
N PRO A 173 25.17 10.82 18.29
CA PRO A 173 24.94 10.86 16.85
C PRO A 173 26.28 10.88 16.11
N ILE A 174 26.44 9.95 15.17
CA ILE A 174 27.58 9.84 14.26
C ILE A 174 27.29 10.65 12.98
N ASP A 175 26.11 10.43 12.38
CA ASP A 175 25.67 11.09 11.16
C ASP A 175 24.13 11.13 11.08
N SER A 176 23.58 11.91 10.15
CA SER A 176 22.14 11.96 9.92
C SER A 176 21.77 12.24 8.45
N ILE A 177 20.65 11.66 8.02
CA ILE A 177 20.11 11.84 6.66
C ILE A 177 18.67 12.31 6.77
N ARG A 178 18.32 13.38 6.05
CA ARG A 178 16.96 13.90 5.93
C ARG A 178 16.37 13.55 4.57
N PHE A 179 15.10 13.19 4.53
CA PHE A 179 14.41 12.81 3.31
C PHE A 179 12.88 12.92 3.44
N GLU A 180 12.21 12.91 2.29
CA GLU A 180 10.76 13.00 2.16
C GLU A 180 10.28 11.82 1.30
N ALA A 181 10.32 10.62 1.86
CA ALA A 181 9.92 9.39 1.20
C ALA A 181 9.29 8.42 2.22
N SER A 182 8.32 7.64 1.76
CA SER A 182 7.54 6.74 2.63
C SER A 182 7.83 5.27 2.38
N ASN A 183 8.64 4.95 1.37
CA ASN A 183 9.13 3.61 1.12
C ASN A 183 10.58 3.67 0.66
N PHE A 184 11.49 3.13 1.48
CA PHE A 184 12.93 3.20 1.22
C PHE A 184 13.68 2.12 2.02
N ASP A 185 14.84 1.75 1.51
CA ASP A 185 15.75 0.83 2.17
C ASP A 185 16.84 1.62 2.91
N VAL A 186 16.97 1.40 4.21
CA VAL A 186 18.12 1.91 4.97
C VAL A 186 19.26 0.92 4.86
N LYS A 187 20.40 1.36 4.31
CA LYS A 187 21.62 0.56 4.21
C LYS A 187 22.60 0.96 5.30
N ILE A 188 23.00 0.00 6.13
CA ILE A 188 23.74 0.25 7.37
C ILE A 188 25.00 -0.61 7.40
N PRO A 189 26.20 -0.02 7.35
CA PRO A 189 27.45 -0.72 7.64
C PRO A 189 27.50 -1.13 9.12
N VAL A 190 27.35 -2.43 9.42
CA VAL A 190 27.12 -2.91 10.80
C VAL A 190 28.33 -2.80 11.72
N LYS A 191 29.52 -2.52 11.18
CA LYS A 191 30.77 -2.37 11.96
C LYS A 191 30.93 -1.00 12.61
N GLU A 192 30.25 0.02 12.09
CA GLU A 192 30.46 1.42 12.45
C GLU A 192 29.29 1.99 13.26
N ILE A 193 28.12 1.38 13.15
CA ILE A 193 26.86 1.90 13.67
C ILE A 193 26.29 0.90 14.67
N SER A 194 26.00 1.35 15.89
CA SER A 194 25.41 0.51 16.93
C SER A 194 23.90 0.66 17.00
N ASN A 195 23.39 1.86 16.74
CA ASN A 195 21.98 2.18 16.85
C ASN A 195 21.51 3.04 15.66
N LEU A 196 20.24 2.91 15.32
CA LEU A 196 19.56 3.73 14.31
C LEU A 196 18.35 4.38 14.96
N LEU A 197 18.25 5.70 14.94
CA LEU A 197 17.06 6.44 15.37
C LEU A 197 16.39 7.09 14.17
N ILE A 198 15.17 6.66 13.85
CA ILE A 198 14.33 7.28 12.83
C ILE A 198 13.34 8.19 13.55
N LYS A 199 13.32 9.47 13.19
CA LYS A 199 12.27 10.40 13.59
C LYS A 199 11.51 10.83 12.35
N THR A 200 10.20 10.74 12.39
CA THR A 200 9.33 11.13 11.28
C THR A 200 8.25 12.09 11.74
N GLN A 201 7.89 12.99 10.84
CA GLN A 201 6.79 13.92 10.99
C GLN A 201 5.89 13.82 9.76
N LEU A 202 4.62 13.55 10.00
CA LEU A 202 3.55 13.65 9.02
C LEU A 202 2.82 14.98 9.22
N ARG A 203 2.64 15.77 8.15
CA ARG A 203 2.02 17.10 8.23
C ARG A 203 0.86 17.23 7.25
N GLU A 204 -0.24 17.80 7.72
CA GLU A 204 -1.33 18.32 6.90
C GLU A 204 -1.66 19.75 7.36
N ARG A 205 -1.31 20.75 6.54
CA ARG A 205 -1.45 22.17 6.91
C ARG A 205 -0.75 22.46 8.25
N GLU A 206 -1.50 22.90 9.27
CA GLU A 206 -1.01 23.19 10.63
C GLU A 206 -1.03 21.98 11.57
N VAL A 207 -1.68 20.87 11.16
CA VAL A 207 -1.72 19.63 11.94
C VAL A 207 -0.50 18.79 11.62
N PHE A 208 0.14 18.24 12.64
CA PHE A 208 1.24 17.31 12.45
C PHE A 208 1.27 16.21 13.51
N THR A 209 1.78 15.05 13.10
CA THR A 209 2.02 13.89 13.96
C THR A 209 3.47 13.48 13.86
N CYS A 210 4.08 13.17 14.99
CA CYS A 210 5.46 12.72 15.07
C CYS A 210 5.52 11.29 15.57
N ASN A 211 6.48 10.53 15.07
CA ASN A 211 6.81 9.20 15.55
C ASN A 211 8.32 9.03 15.49
N ASP A 212 8.88 8.39 16.50
CA ASP A 212 10.27 8.01 16.54
C ASP A 212 10.41 6.53 16.85
N LYS A 213 11.44 5.92 16.25
CA LYS A 213 11.76 4.52 16.47
C LYS A 213 13.25 4.32 16.47
N ARG A 214 13.75 3.75 17.56
CA ARG A 214 15.15 3.33 17.69
C ARG A 214 15.28 1.83 17.43
N PHE A 215 16.33 1.47 16.70
CA PHE A 215 16.71 0.09 16.41
C PHE A 215 18.13 -0.15 16.93
N SER A 216 18.32 -1.30 17.60
CA SER A 216 19.65 -1.83 17.88
C SER A 216 20.13 -2.64 16.68
N ILE A 217 21.30 -2.31 16.13
CA ILE A 217 21.84 -3.00 14.95
C ILE A 217 22.15 -4.46 15.28
N SER A 218 22.61 -4.78 16.49
CA SER A 218 22.85 -6.18 16.90
C SER A 218 21.55 -7.00 16.87
N ASN A 219 20.45 -6.44 17.35
CA ASN A 219 19.16 -7.14 17.35
C ASN A 219 18.66 -7.39 15.93
N LEU A 220 18.86 -6.43 15.02
CA LEU A 220 18.48 -6.61 13.62
C LEU A 220 19.35 -7.65 12.91
N VAL A 221 20.65 -7.68 13.20
CA VAL A 221 21.57 -8.72 12.70
C VAL A 221 21.16 -10.11 13.22
N ASP A 222 20.75 -10.21 14.49
CA ASP A 222 20.25 -11.45 15.09
C ASP A 222 18.94 -11.95 14.47
N LEU A 223 18.15 -11.08 13.83
CA LEU A 223 16.96 -11.51 13.08
C LEU A 223 17.37 -12.17 11.75
N CYS A 224 18.41 -11.66 11.08
CA CYS A 224 18.91 -12.24 9.83
C CYS A 224 19.58 -13.61 10.00
N SER A 225 20.04 -13.96 11.19
CA SER A 225 20.72 -15.24 11.47
C SER A 225 19.78 -16.39 11.87
N ARG A 226 18.47 -16.13 11.97
CA ARG A 226 17.45 -17.11 12.38
C ARG A 226 16.92 -17.98 11.25
N PHE A 227 17.42 -17.80 10.02
CA PHE A 227 17.05 -18.54 8.82
C PHE A 227 18.29 -18.91 8.01
#